data_AF-A0A920SLP1-F1
#
_entry.id   AF-A0A920SLP1-F1
#
_cell.length_a   1.000
_cell.length_b   1.000
_cell.length_c   1.000
_cell.angle_alpha   90.00
_cell.angle_beta   90.00
_cell.angle_gamma   90.00
#
_symmetry.space_group_name_H-M   'P 1'
#
loop_
_entity.id
_entity.type
_entity.pdbx_description
1 polymer ?
#
loop_
_entity_poly.entity_id
_entity_poly.type
_entity_poly.pdbx_seq_one_letter_code
_entity_poly.pdbx_strand_id
1 'polypeptide(L)'
;MGDVIVGVNEHDASSWTTGMAADSIRGPVGTDVLVKIQRQGFDEPIAFDIKRAQVHRPAVHFGRLEGGLGYVVLDRVARNAASEMNESCVIWTQPRA
;
A
#
# COMPACT_ATOMS: atom_id res chain seq x y z
N MET A 1 5.02 19.47 1.28
CA MET A 1 3.65 19.07 0.90
C MET A 1 3.06 20.20 0.07
N GLY A 2 2.63 19.92 -1.15
CA GLY A 2 2.16 20.95 -2.10
C GLY A 2 1.76 20.37 -3.46
N ASP A 3 1.50 19.07 -3.51
CA ASP A 3 1.08 18.37 -4.71
C ASP A 3 -0.45 18.34 -4.74
N VAL A 4 -1.04 18.75 -5.85
CA VAL A 4 -2.49 18.74 -6.07
C VAL A 4 -2.79 17.79 -7.22
N ILE A 5 -3.67 16.82 -7.00
CA ILE A 5 -4.14 15.95 -8.08
C ILE A 5 -5.12 16.77 -8.93
N VAL A 6 -4.77 16.95 -10.21
CA VAL A 6 -5.56 17.72 -11.17
C VAL A 6 -6.13 16.85 -12.29
N GLY A 7 -5.72 15.58 -12.38
CA GLY A 7 -6.34 14.64 -13.31
C GLY A 7 -6.12 13.18 -12.94
N VAL A 8 -7.11 12.35 -13.30
CA VAL A 8 -7.05 10.88 -13.17
C VAL A 8 -7.54 10.28 -14.48
N ASN A 9 -6.68 9.53 -15.15
CA ASN A 9 -6.87 9.06 -16.53
C ASN A 9 -7.23 10.22 -17.47
N GLU A 10 -8.38 10.14 -18.14
CA GLU A 10 -8.88 11.17 -19.06
C GLU A 10 -9.73 12.25 -18.35
N HIS A 11 -9.99 12.11 -17.05
CA HIS A 11 -10.85 13.01 -16.30
C HIS A 11 -10.06 14.14 -15.64
N ASP A 12 -10.58 15.37 -15.74
CA ASP A 12 -10.16 16.49 -14.92
C ASP A 12 -10.65 16.29 -13.47
N ALA A 13 -9.70 16.33 -12.54
CA ALA A 13 -9.91 16.11 -11.12
C ALA A 13 -9.70 17.38 -10.28
N SER A 14 -9.49 18.54 -10.93
CA SER A 14 -9.15 19.80 -10.26
C SER A 14 -10.21 20.29 -9.25
N SER A 15 -11.46 19.87 -9.42
CA SER A 15 -12.60 20.20 -8.54
C SER A 15 -13.04 19.04 -7.64
N TRP A 16 -12.34 17.90 -7.67
CA TRP A 16 -12.75 16.72 -6.94
C TRP A 16 -12.42 16.83 -5.45
N THR A 17 -13.28 16.21 -4.64
CA THR A 17 -12.93 15.95 -3.23
C THR A 17 -11.90 14.82 -3.16
N THR A 18 -11.19 14.75 -2.03
CA THR A 18 -10.24 13.66 -1.75
C THR A 18 -10.90 12.28 -1.88
N GLY A 19 -12.17 12.14 -1.49
CA GLY A 19 -12.92 10.88 -1.63
C GLY A 19 -13.10 10.48 -3.10
N MET A 20 -13.56 11.41 -3.94
CA MET A 20 -13.75 11.18 -5.37
C MET A 20 -12.43 10.80 -6.07
N ALA A 21 -11.34 11.52 -5.75
CA ALA A 21 -10.02 11.20 -6.27
C ALA A 21 -9.57 9.80 -5.83
N ALA A 22 -9.73 9.46 -4.54
CA ALA A 22 -9.37 8.15 -4.03
C ALA A 22 -10.16 7.02 -4.71
N ASP A 23 -11.46 7.22 -4.94
CA ASP A 23 -12.32 6.22 -5.58
C ASP A 23 -11.97 6.02 -7.06
N SER A 24 -11.63 7.09 -7.78
CA SER A 24 -11.20 7.00 -9.18
C SER A 24 -9.80 6.39 -9.35
N ILE A 25 -8.89 6.64 -8.41
CA ILE A 25 -7.54 6.07 -8.42
C ILE A 25 -7.58 4.58 -8.08
N ARG A 26 -8.49 4.15 -7.19
CA ARG A 26 -8.70 2.73 -6.89
C ARG A 26 -9.23 1.99 -8.12
N GLY A 27 -8.89 0.70 -8.19
CA GLY A 27 -9.27 -0.16 -9.30
C GLY A 27 -8.65 -1.55 -9.15
N PRO A 28 -8.81 -2.41 -10.16
CA PRO A 28 -8.32 -3.79 -10.13
C PRO A 28 -6.79 -3.84 -9.93
N VAL A 29 -6.33 -4.75 -9.07
CA VAL A 29 -4.89 -4.96 -8.82
C VAL A 29 -4.19 -5.35 -10.13
N GLY A 30 -3.00 -4.81 -10.36
CA GLY A 30 -2.17 -5.08 -11.53
C GLY A 30 -2.48 -4.21 -12.74
N THR A 31 -3.55 -3.41 -12.71
CA THR A 31 -3.88 -2.42 -13.76
C THR A 31 -3.19 -1.08 -13.48
N ASP A 32 -3.03 -0.29 -14.52
CA ASP A 32 -2.36 1.01 -14.45
C ASP A 32 -3.36 2.17 -14.32
N VAL A 33 -2.93 3.26 -13.69
CA VAL A 33 -3.67 4.52 -13.57
C VAL A 33 -2.76 5.69 -13.85
N LEU A 34 -3.22 6.59 -14.73
CA LEU A 34 -2.52 7.84 -14.99
C LEU A 34 -3.00 8.89 -13.99
N VAL A 35 -2.09 9.46 -13.20
CA VAL A 35 -2.39 10.56 -12.27
C VAL A 35 -1.59 11.79 -12.66
N LYS A 36 -2.29 12.91 -12.85
CA LYS A 36 -1.66 14.22 -13.15
C LYS A 36 -1.61 15.04 -11.87
N ILE A 37 -0.41 15.51 -11.53
CA ILE A 37 -0.13 16.26 -10.32
C ILE A 37 0.36 17.66 -10.69
N GLN A 38 -0.33 18.68 -10.20
CA GLN A 38 0.19 20.05 -10.18
C GLN A 38 1.11 20.21 -8.98
N ARG A 39 2.38 20.53 -9.24
CA ARG A 39 3.40 20.76 -8.23
C ARG A 39 3.87 22.20 -8.30
N GLN A 40 4.03 22.84 -7.14
CA GLN A 40 4.58 24.19 -7.08
C GLN A 40 5.99 24.24 -7.70
N GLY A 41 6.23 25.21 -8.58
CA GLY A 41 7.50 25.37 -9.31
C GLY A 41 7.54 24.67 -10.68
N PHE A 42 6.45 24.01 -11.08
CA PHE A 42 6.26 23.48 -12.43
C PHE A 42 5.03 24.16 -13.06
N ASP A 43 5.18 24.65 -14.29
CA ASP A 43 4.10 25.35 -14.99
C ASP A 43 3.02 24.39 -15.49
N GLU A 44 3.40 23.16 -15.85
CA GLU A 44 2.49 22.13 -16.34
C GLU A 44 2.33 20.96 -15.35
N PRO A 45 1.15 20.32 -15.31
CA PRO A 45 0.94 19.12 -14.51
C PRO A 45 1.87 17.96 -14.92
N ILE A 46 2.48 17.33 -13.93
CA ILE A 46 3.35 16.16 -14.13
C ILE A 46 2.48 14.91 -14.14
N ALA A 47 2.59 14.09 -15.20
CA ALA A 47 1.86 12.84 -15.32
C ALA A 47 2.67 11.66 -14.79
N PHE A 48 2.04 10.82 -13.98
CA PHE A 48 2.60 9.58 -13.43
C PHE A 48 1.73 8.39 -13.82
N ASP A 49 2.35 7.38 -14.41
CA ASP A 49 1.73 6.08 -14.58
C ASP A 49 2.01 5.22 -13.34
N ILE A 50 0.95 4.83 -12.63
CA ILE A 50 1.03 4.12 -11.37
C ILE A 50 0.36 2.76 -11.51
N LYS A 51 1.12 1.69 -11.24
CA LYS A 51 0.57 0.35 -11.17
C LYS A 51 -0.18 0.12 -9.88
N ARG A 52 -1.47 -0.24 -9.96
CA ARG A 52 -2.31 -0.54 -8.81
C ARG A 52 -1.82 -1.80 -8.11
N ALA A 53 -1.55 -1.71 -6.82
CA ALA A 53 -1.18 -2.84 -5.98
C ALA A 53 -2.16 -3.01 -4.83
N GLN A 54 -2.26 -4.24 -4.33
CA GLN A 54 -2.95 -4.47 -3.07
C GLN A 54 -2.10 -3.88 -1.94
N VAL A 55 -2.64 -2.87 -1.24
CA VAL A 55 -1.99 -2.35 -0.03
C VAL A 55 -2.17 -3.39 1.07
N HIS A 56 -1.14 -4.20 1.27
CA HIS A 56 -1.07 -5.11 2.39
C HIS A 56 -0.42 -4.38 3.58
N ARG A 57 -1.20 -4.09 4.61
CA ARG A 57 -0.64 -3.69 5.90
C ARG A 57 -0.61 -4.92 6.79
N PRO A 58 0.58 -5.46 7.13
CA PRO A 58 0.70 -6.64 7.97
C PRO A 58 -0.13 -6.47 9.25
N ALA A 59 -0.88 -7.50 9.59
CA ALA A 59 -1.56 -7.67 10.86
C ALA A 59 -0.67 -8.34 11.89
N VAL A 60 0.36 -9.08 11.45
CA VAL A 60 1.26 -9.85 12.31
C VAL A 60 2.70 -9.35 12.18
N HIS A 61 3.33 -9.12 13.34
CA HIS A 61 4.76 -8.85 13.47
C HIS A 61 5.40 -9.97 14.27
N PHE A 62 6.58 -10.44 13.89
CA PHE A 62 7.25 -11.55 14.58
C PHE A 62 8.77 -11.41 14.53
N GLY A 63 9.48 -11.99 15.49
CA GLY A 63 10.94 -11.95 15.52
C GLY A 63 11.58 -12.86 16.57
N ARG A 64 12.73 -13.45 16.28
CA ARG A 64 13.41 -14.39 17.18
C ARG A 64 14.07 -13.67 18.37
N LEU A 65 13.84 -14.20 19.57
CA LEU A 65 14.59 -13.83 20.78
C LEU A 65 15.75 -14.81 21.00
N GLU A 66 16.67 -14.42 21.88
CA GLU A 66 17.72 -15.34 22.36
C GLU A 66 17.12 -16.55 23.08
N GLY A 67 17.83 -17.67 23.06
CA GLY A 67 17.38 -18.92 23.68
C GLY A 67 16.38 -19.73 22.85
N GLY A 68 16.20 -19.40 21.57
CA GLY A 68 15.30 -20.14 20.67
C GLY A 68 13.82 -19.83 20.89
N LEU A 69 13.51 -18.78 21.66
CA LEU A 69 12.16 -18.31 21.90
C LEU A 69 11.67 -17.44 20.74
N GLY A 70 10.39 -17.57 20.42
CA GLY A 70 9.75 -16.74 19.44
C GLY A 70 8.65 -15.86 19.98
N TYR A 71 8.62 -14.61 19.52
CA TYR A 71 7.51 -13.71 19.76
C TYR A 71 6.77 -13.41 18.46
N VAL A 72 5.45 -13.38 18.57
CA VAL A 72 4.54 -12.97 17.50
C VAL A 72 3.52 -12.02 18.13
N VAL A 73 3.33 -10.87 17.51
CA VAL A 73 2.38 -9.83 17.89
C VAL A 73 1.33 -9.74 16.79
N LEU A 74 0.09 -10.02 17.15
CA LEU A 74 -1.07 -9.76 16.31
C LEU A 74 -1.60 -8.37 16.66
N ASP A 75 -1.34 -7.39 15.81
CA ASP A 75 -1.79 -6.00 16.00
C ASP A 75 -3.31 -5.86 15.74
N ARG A 76 -3.84 -6.63 14.78
CA ARG A 76 -5.27 -6.65 14.47
C ARG A 76 -5.72 -7.95 13.84
N VAL A 77 -6.99 -8.31 14.02
CA VAL A 77 -7.61 -9.40 13.24
C VAL A 77 -8.05 -8.84 11.89
N ALA A 78 -7.24 -9.06 10.86
CA ALA A 78 -7.55 -8.71 9.47
C ALA A 78 -7.67 -9.96 8.59
N ARG A 79 -8.21 -9.80 7.37
CA ARG A 79 -8.46 -10.92 6.43
C ARG A 79 -7.24 -11.84 6.23
N ASN A 80 -6.03 -11.29 6.22
CA ASN A 80 -4.80 -12.03 5.96
C ASN A 80 -4.08 -12.47 7.25
N ALA A 81 -4.55 -12.07 8.44
CA ALA A 81 -3.85 -12.29 9.70
C ALA A 81 -3.57 -13.77 10.00
N ALA A 82 -4.49 -14.67 9.64
CA ALA A 82 -4.28 -16.10 9.83
C ALA A 82 -3.15 -16.65 8.93
N SER A 83 -3.05 -16.17 7.68
CA SER A 83 -1.96 -16.56 6.76
C SER A 83 -0.62 -16.03 7.29
N GLU A 84 -0.58 -14.75 7.67
CA GLU A 84 0.63 -14.12 8.23
C GLU A 84 1.08 -14.79 9.54
N MET A 85 0.13 -15.21 10.39
CA MET A 85 0.42 -15.98 11.61
C MET A 85 1.05 -17.33 11.28
N ASN A 86 0.50 -18.05 10.30
CA ASN A 86 1.04 -19.33 9.87
C ASN A 86 2.45 -19.20 9.26
N GLU A 87 2.65 -18.19 8.40
CA GLU A 87 3.96 -17.86 7.84
C GLU A 87 4.99 -17.55 8.93
N SER A 88 4.59 -16.78 9.95
CA SER A 88 5.45 -16.56 11.10
C SER A 88 5.89 -17.90 11.68
N CYS A 89 4.95 -18.82 11.97
CA CYS A 89 5.17 -20.13 12.57
C CYS A 89 6.18 -21.00 11.77
N VAL A 90 6.08 -20.98 10.43
CA VAL A 90 6.94 -21.75 9.52
C VAL A 90 8.38 -21.24 9.49
N ILE A 91 8.60 -19.93 9.64
CA ILE A 91 9.94 -19.35 9.69
C ILE A 91 10.68 -19.82 10.97
N TRP A 92 9.99 -20.24 12.03
CA TRP A 92 10.61 -20.76 13.25
C TRP A 92 11.15 -22.18 13.14
N THR A 93 10.54 -23.02 12.30
CA THR A 93 10.90 -24.44 12.18
C THR A 93 12.11 -24.69 11.26
N GLN A 94 12.61 -23.67 10.55
CA GLN A 94 13.81 -23.81 9.73
C GLN A 94 15.10 -23.57 10.54
N PRO A 95 16.10 -24.49 10.46
CA PRO A 95 17.41 -24.31 11.08
C PRO A 95 18.18 -23.17 10.39
N ARG A 96 19.06 -22.48 11.15
CA ARG A 96 19.96 -21.45 10.57
C ARG A 96 20.79 -22.08 9.44
N ALA A 97 20.87 -21.38 8.30
CA ALA A 97 21.98 -21.55 7.37
C ALA A 97 23.29 -21.07 8.03
#